data_AF-A0A1V5V5J5-F1
#
_entry.id   AF-A0A1V5V5J5-F1
#
_cell.length_a   1.000
_cell.length_b   1.000
_cell.length_c   1.000
_cell.angle_alpha   90.00
_cell.angle_beta   90.00
_cell.angle_gamma   90.00
#
_symmetry.space_group_name_H-M   'P 1'
#
loop_
_entity.id
_entity.type
_entity.pdbx_description
1 polymer ?
#
loop_
_entity_poly.entity_id
_entity_poly.type
_entity_poly.pdbx_seq_one_letter_code
_entity_poly.pdbx_strand_id
1 'polypeptide(L)'
;MSSLLETKSRKLNRQHFIYKTIKPVRQRLILIPITWLLSIPCAIYHRLKINKKNMKGLKPPYILLSTHMGFDDFKVMTMAIMPYRANYVVAIDGFVGIKWLLEQIGGISKRKFTNDSQLVRNLHHVLQVNKNIAVIYPEARYSISGTTAILPESLGKLVKLNQLPVVVLNCHGHHLANPFWSKYRRYVRYITDMEQIINKEEVSSLSIEEINSRIEKAFYYDEWKWQKDNHIVIKNKNRASGLHKVLYLCPNCHSESKMQTEKHLLWCSECGKKWEMTELGELKALEGKTEFSHIPDWYEWIRSCVAEEVKAGNYFFEDEVRIYSLPNPYGYIYLGKATLQHSKEGFKLFGTLDKGDPINFELPPPSTYSIHIEYEHLCRGDCVDLSDLNNTFFVYPTKQNVVTKIHFAVEEIFKQLKDKPASIL
;
A
#
# COMPACT_ATOMS: atom_id res chain seq x y z
N MET A 1 -8.18 -15.41 20.80
CA MET A 1 -8.91 -14.88 19.61
C MET A 1 -8.53 -15.65 18.34
N SER A 2 -8.39 -16.98 18.38
CA SER A 2 -7.98 -17.82 17.23
C SER A 2 -9.11 -18.65 16.63
N SER A 3 -10.37 -18.45 17.03
CA SER A 3 -11.49 -19.35 16.65
C SER A 3 -12.54 -18.71 15.73
N LEU A 4 -12.23 -17.63 15.00
CA LEU A 4 -13.19 -16.95 14.12
C LEU A 4 -12.84 -17.00 12.62
N LEU A 5 -11.87 -17.82 12.20
CA LEU A 5 -11.41 -17.89 10.80
C LEU A 5 -11.53 -19.28 10.16
N GLU A 6 -12.44 -20.14 10.63
CA GLU A 6 -12.93 -21.24 9.79
C GLU A 6 -14.06 -20.74 8.90
N THR A 7 -13.69 -20.10 7.80
CA THR A 7 -14.63 -19.78 6.71
C THR A 7 -15.10 -21.06 6.05
N LYS A 8 -16.37 -21.42 6.29
CA LYS A 8 -17.08 -22.50 5.60
C LYS A 8 -16.96 -22.33 4.08
N SER A 9 -16.27 -23.27 3.44
CA SER A 9 -16.24 -23.42 1.98
C SER A 9 -17.66 -23.70 1.46
N ARG A 10 -18.38 -22.66 1.02
CA ARG A 10 -19.60 -22.82 0.22
C ARG A 10 -19.19 -23.17 -1.22
N LYS A 11 -19.71 -24.29 -1.75
CA LYS A 11 -19.64 -24.60 -3.19
C LYS A 11 -20.29 -23.45 -3.96
N LEU A 12 -19.51 -22.71 -4.75
CA LEU A 12 -19.96 -21.54 -5.51
C LEU A 12 -20.28 -21.94 -6.96
N ASN A 13 -21.53 -21.75 -7.37
CA ASN A 13 -21.96 -21.83 -8.77
C ASN A 13 -21.24 -20.75 -9.61
N ARG A 14 -20.91 -21.07 -10.87
CA ARG A 14 -20.17 -20.24 -11.85
C ARG A 14 -20.69 -18.79 -12.05
N GLN A 15 -21.90 -18.45 -11.60
CA GLN A 15 -22.45 -17.09 -11.66
C GLN A 15 -21.83 -16.10 -10.64
N HIS A 16 -21.00 -16.54 -9.70
CA HIS A 16 -20.45 -15.69 -8.61
C HIS A 16 -19.11 -14.98 -8.94
N PHE A 17 -18.63 -15.04 -10.18
CA PHE A 17 -17.33 -14.46 -10.55
C PHE A 17 -17.38 -12.97 -10.95
N ILE A 18 -18.55 -12.39 -11.19
CA ILE A 18 -18.67 -11.00 -11.62
C ILE A 18 -19.14 -10.13 -10.45
N TYR A 19 -18.18 -9.52 -9.75
CA TYR A 19 -18.46 -8.48 -8.76
C TYR A 19 -18.40 -7.10 -9.41
N LYS A 20 -19.51 -6.37 -9.41
CA LYS A 20 -19.55 -4.96 -9.80
C LYS A 20 -19.60 -4.09 -8.55
N THR A 21 -18.68 -3.13 -8.45
CA THR A 21 -18.73 -2.10 -7.41
C THR A 21 -20.05 -1.36 -7.50
N ILE A 22 -20.79 -1.32 -6.39
CA ILE A 22 -22.06 -0.60 -6.33
C ILE A 22 -21.81 0.91 -6.44
N LYS A 23 -22.84 1.62 -6.89
CA LYS A 23 -22.81 3.08 -6.90
C LYS A 23 -22.57 3.61 -5.47
N PRO A 24 -21.67 4.59 -5.27
CA PRO A 24 -21.29 5.05 -3.94
C PRO A 24 -22.49 5.61 -3.16
N VAL A 25 -22.73 5.03 -2.00
CA VAL A 25 -23.76 5.45 -1.05
C VAL A 25 -23.19 6.55 -0.16
N ARG A 26 -24.02 7.55 0.20
CA ARG A 26 -23.63 8.55 1.19
C ARG A 26 -23.49 7.85 2.55
N GLN A 27 -22.41 8.14 3.27
CA GLN A 27 -22.24 7.69 4.65
C GLN A 27 -23.49 8.02 5.46
N ARG A 28 -24.08 7.01 6.11
CA ARG A 28 -25.29 7.20 6.93
C ARG A 28 -24.98 8.11 8.11
N LEU A 29 -25.84 9.10 8.35
CA LEU A 29 -25.65 10.09 9.42
C LEU A 29 -25.49 9.44 10.80
N ILE A 30 -26.27 8.39 11.10
CA ILE A 30 -26.18 7.66 12.37
C ILE A 30 -24.83 6.94 12.57
N LEU A 31 -24.14 6.59 11.50
CA LEU A 31 -22.84 5.92 11.57
C LEU A 31 -21.68 6.91 11.75
N ILE A 32 -21.90 8.21 11.53
CA ILE A 32 -20.86 9.23 11.67
C ILE A 32 -20.36 9.31 13.12
N PRO A 33 -21.21 9.51 14.15
CA PRO A 33 -20.76 9.51 15.54
C PRO A 33 -20.09 8.20 15.95
N ILE A 34 -20.57 7.06 15.41
CA ILE A 34 -19.97 5.75 15.67
C ILE A 34 -18.54 5.69 15.14
N THR A 35 -18.29 6.16 13.91
CA THR A 35 -16.93 6.23 13.37
C THR A 35 -16.00 7.13 14.20
N TRP A 36 -16.52 8.21 14.78
CA TRP A 36 -15.76 9.06 15.71
C TRP A 36 -15.45 8.33 17.01
N LEU A 37 -16.46 7.70 17.63
CA LEU A 37 -16.30 6.93 18.86
C LEU A 37 -15.29 5.78 18.71
N LEU A 38 -15.24 5.13 17.55
CA LEU A 38 -14.25 4.09 17.25
C LEU A 38 -12.84 4.65 16.99
N SER A 39 -12.73 5.93 16.62
CA SER A 39 -11.46 6.59 16.30
C SER A 39 -10.83 7.30 17.50
N ILE A 40 -11.65 7.80 18.44
CA ILE A 40 -11.22 8.52 19.65
C ILE A 40 -10.20 7.73 20.49
N PRO A 41 -10.36 6.41 20.77
CA PRO A 41 -9.38 5.66 21.55
C PRO A 41 -7.97 5.68 20.94
N CYS A 42 -7.89 5.60 19.60
CA CYS A 42 -6.63 5.70 18.88
C CYS A 42 -6.03 7.11 19.02
N ALA A 43 -6.85 8.15 18.84
CA ALA A 43 -6.41 9.54 18.98
C ALA A 43 -5.91 9.87 20.39
N ILE A 44 -6.57 9.36 21.42
CA ILE A 44 -6.15 9.53 22.82
C ILE A 44 -4.87 8.73 23.09
N TYR A 45 -4.85 7.44 22.74
CA TYR A 45 -3.70 6.59 22.96
C TYR A 45 -2.46 7.22 22.35
N HIS A 46 -2.48 7.59 21.06
CA HIS A 46 -1.34 8.18 20.36
C HIS A 46 -1.13 9.69 20.59
N ARG A 47 -1.92 10.34 21.45
CA ARG A 47 -1.87 11.80 21.70
C ARG A 47 -1.86 12.61 20.40
N LEU A 48 -2.80 12.29 19.52
CA LEU A 48 -2.92 12.80 18.17
C LEU A 48 -2.92 14.33 18.16
N LYS A 49 -2.05 14.93 17.35
CA LYS A 49 -2.05 16.36 17.03
C LYS A 49 -2.35 16.54 15.54
N ILE A 50 -3.35 17.36 15.21
CA ILE A 50 -3.72 17.67 13.83
C ILE A 50 -3.43 19.14 13.57
N ASN A 51 -2.44 19.43 12.72
CA ASN A 51 -2.17 20.77 12.24
C ASN A 51 -3.00 21.01 10.97
N LYS A 52 -3.66 22.16 10.87
CA LYS A 52 -4.48 22.52 9.71
C LYS A 52 -3.92 23.76 9.05
N LYS A 53 -3.53 23.67 7.78
CA LYS A 53 -2.98 24.77 6.99
C LYS A 53 -3.88 25.04 5.79
N ASN A 54 -4.22 26.32 5.57
CA ASN A 54 -5.13 26.74 4.49
C ASN A 54 -6.52 26.07 4.52
N MET A 55 -6.96 25.51 5.66
CA MET A 55 -8.24 24.82 5.79
C MET A 55 -9.39 25.73 6.24
N LYS A 56 -9.11 26.99 6.60
CA LYS A 56 -10.11 27.90 7.20
C LYS A 56 -11.22 28.20 6.18
N GLY A 57 -12.46 27.88 6.54
CA GLY A 57 -13.64 28.12 5.70
C GLY A 57 -13.89 27.06 4.62
N LEU A 58 -12.96 26.12 4.39
CA LEU A 58 -13.15 25.04 3.43
C LEU A 58 -14.21 24.06 3.92
N LYS A 59 -15.23 23.82 3.10
CA LYS A 59 -16.30 22.85 3.33
C LYS A 59 -16.35 21.84 2.18
N PRO A 60 -16.84 20.60 2.40
CA PRO A 60 -17.07 19.65 1.32
C PRO A 60 -17.95 20.23 0.19
N PRO A 61 -17.76 19.79 -1.06
CA PRO A 61 -16.87 18.71 -1.51
C PRO A 61 -15.44 19.17 -1.82
N TYR A 62 -14.47 18.29 -1.54
CA TYR A 62 -13.08 18.41 -1.96
C TYR A 62 -12.46 17.01 -2.07
N ILE A 63 -11.33 16.91 -2.78
CA ILE A 63 -10.54 15.69 -2.86
C ILE A 63 -9.58 15.67 -1.67
N LEU A 64 -9.62 14.61 -0.86
CA LEU A 64 -8.69 14.39 0.23
C LEU A 64 -7.75 13.24 -0.14
N LEU A 65 -6.47 13.57 -0.29
CA LEU A 65 -5.41 12.60 -0.52
C LEU A 65 -4.69 12.37 0.81
N SER A 66 -4.51 11.11 1.23
CA SER A 66 -3.85 10.78 2.49
C SER A 66 -2.66 9.86 2.28
N THR A 67 -1.58 10.07 3.02
CA THR A 67 -0.46 9.11 3.11
C THR A 67 -0.94 7.79 3.70
N HIS A 68 -0.35 6.67 3.29
CA HIS A 68 -0.75 5.34 3.71
C HIS A 68 0.39 4.55 4.37
N MET A 69 0.36 4.41 5.68
CA MET A 69 1.44 3.80 6.46
C MET A 69 0.96 2.69 7.40
N GLY A 70 -0.32 2.69 7.77
CA GLY A 70 -0.87 1.66 8.65
C GLY A 70 -2.37 1.76 8.84
N PHE A 71 -2.96 0.78 9.51
CA PHE A 71 -4.42 0.74 9.67
C PHE A 71 -5.00 1.95 10.44
N ASP A 72 -4.22 2.56 11.33
CA ASP A 72 -4.67 3.71 12.11
C ASP A 72 -4.83 4.99 11.26
N ASP A 73 -4.33 5.01 10.01
CA ASP A 73 -4.56 6.10 9.04
C ASP A 73 -6.06 6.44 8.94
N PHE A 74 -6.92 5.43 8.84
CA PHE A 74 -8.37 5.61 8.71
C PHE A 74 -8.99 6.27 9.94
N LYS A 75 -8.50 5.97 11.14
CA LYS A 75 -9.00 6.57 12.38
C LYS A 75 -8.55 8.01 12.50
N VAL A 76 -7.27 8.29 12.22
CA VAL A 76 -6.71 9.64 12.25
C VAL A 76 -7.36 10.52 11.20
N MET A 77 -7.54 10.03 9.97
CA MET A 77 -8.26 10.72 8.91
C MET A 77 -9.71 11.03 9.32
N THR A 78 -10.41 10.06 9.95
CA THR A 78 -11.77 10.28 10.46
C THR A 78 -11.83 11.42 11.49
N MET A 79 -10.83 11.52 12.37
CA MET A 79 -10.71 12.63 13.32
C MET A 79 -10.36 13.97 12.62
N ALA A 80 -9.53 13.94 11.57
CA ALA A 80 -9.10 15.14 10.85
C ALA A 80 -10.25 15.84 10.10
N ILE A 81 -11.16 15.05 9.51
CA ILE A 81 -12.30 15.57 8.73
C ILE A 81 -13.53 15.92 9.58
N MET A 82 -13.52 15.64 10.89
CA MET A 82 -14.65 15.94 11.77
C MET A 82 -15.06 17.44 11.65
N PRO A 83 -16.36 17.77 11.53
CA PRO A 83 -17.54 16.90 11.63
C PRO A 83 -18.08 16.40 10.27
N TYR A 84 -17.30 16.47 9.19
CA TYR A 84 -17.76 16.15 7.85
C TYR A 84 -17.82 14.65 7.57
N ARG A 85 -18.73 14.28 6.66
CA ARG A 85 -18.84 12.94 6.10
C ARG A 85 -17.96 12.79 4.88
N ALA A 86 -17.52 11.56 4.63
CA ALA A 86 -16.70 11.26 3.47
C ALA A 86 -17.02 9.90 2.86
N ASN A 87 -16.46 9.68 1.68
CA ASN A 87 -16.45 8.40 1.00
C ASN A 87 -15.00 7.99 0.75
N TYR A 88 -14.68 6.72 0.95
CA TYR A 88 -13.30 6.23 1.01
C TYR A 88 -13.08 5.17 -0.05
N VAL A 89 -12.00 5.26 -0.82
CA VAL A 89 -11.58 4.15 -1.68
C VAL A 89 -10.97 3.07 -0.79
N VAL A 90 -11.55 1.88 -0.82
CA VAL A 90 -11.12 0.73 0.00
C VAL A 90 -10.91 -0.47 -0.92
N ALA A 91 -9.81 -1.19 -0.70
CA ALA A 91 -9.51 -2.38 -1.49
C ALA A 91 -10.51 -3.52 -1.16
N ILE A 92 -10.82 -4.35 -2.15
CA ILE A 92 -11.90 -5.36 -2.06
C ILE A 92 -11.69 -6.39 -0.93
N ASP A 93 -10.44 -6.69 -0.59
CA ASP A 93 -10.02 -7.49 0.57
C ASP A 93 -10.53 -6.90 1.90
N GLY A 94 -10.59 -5.58 2.01
CA GLY A 94 -11.20 -4.90 3.16
C GLY A 94 -12.71 -5.13 3.30
N PHE A 95 -13.42 -5.44 2.21
CA PHE A 95 -14.86 -5.71 2.25
C PHE A 95 -15.21 -7.13 2.70
N VAL A 96 -14.23 -8.02 2.83
CA VAL A 96 -14.47 -9.43 3.20
C VAL A 96 -15.14 -9.50 4.57
N GLY A 97 -16.34 -10.09 4.61
CA GLY A 97 -17.13 -10.28 5.83
C GLY A 97 -17.88 -9.04 6.34
N ILE A 98 -17.57 -7.83 5.85
CA ILE A 98 -18.16 -6.57 6.32
C ILE A 98 -18.69 -5.66 5.20
N LYS A 99 -18.88 -6.22 3.99
CA LYS A 99 -19.26 -5.48 2.77
C LYS A 99 -20.36 -4.44 3.00
N TRP A 100 -21.51 -4.88 3.50
CA TRP A 100 -22.67 -3.99 3.68
C TRP A 100 -22.34 -2.81 4.61
N LEU A 101 -21.65 -3.09 5.72
CA LEU A 101 -21.26 -2.06 6.68
C LEU A 101 -20.29 -1.06 6.06
N LEU A 102 -19.26 -1.53 5.33
CA LEU A 102 -18.33 -0.65 4.63
C LEU A 102 -19.03 0.25 3.62
N GLU A 103 -19.99 -0.29 2.86
CA GLU A 103 -20.80 0.50 1.94
C GLU A 103 -21.63 1.56 2.67
N GLN A 104 -22.23 1.24 3.83
CA GLN A 104 -23.03 2.20 4.60
C GLN A 104 -22.19 3.29 5.27
N ILE A 105 -20.91 3.02 5.57
CA ILE A 105 -19.99 4.06 6.06
C ILE A 105 -19.33 4.87 4.92
N GLY A 106 -19.66 4.59 3.66
CA GLY A 106 -19.18 5.35 2.51
C GLY A 106 -18.02 4.72 1.73
N GLY A 107 -17.68 3.47 1.99
CA GLY A 107 -16.64 2.73 1.26
C GLY A 107 -16.98 2.51 -0.22
N ILE A 108 -15.97 2.70 -1.08
CA ILE A 108 -16.00 2.44 -2.52
C ILE A 108 -15.02 1.31 -2.79
N SER A 109 -15.53 0.15 -3.21
CA SER A 109 -14.71 -1.02 -3.49
C SER A 109 -13.87 -0.83 -4.74
N LYS A 110 -12.59 -1.17 -4.65
CA LYS A 110 -11.58 -1.10 -5.71
C LYS A 110 -10.69 -2.35 -5.67
N ARG A 111 -10.17 -2.78 -6.83
CA ARG A 111 -9.03 -3.70 -6.91
C ARG A 111 -7.71 -2.93 -7.01
N LYS A 112 -6.68 -3.39 -6.30
CA LYS A 112 -5.38 -2.71 -6.24
C LYS A 112 -4.70 -2.77 -7.61
N PHE A 113 -4.00 -1.69 -7.98
CA PHE A 113 -3.22 -1.58 -9.23
C PHE A 113 -3.95 -1.92 -10.54
N THR A 114 -5.28 -1.76 -10.60
CA THR A 114 -6.05 -1.89 -11.85
C THR A 114 -6.49 -0.53 -12.42
N ASN A 115 -6.60 -0.47 -13.75
CA ASN A 115 -7.14 0.70 -14.47
C ASN A 115 -8.68 0.70 -14.45
N ASP A 116 -9.24 1.09 -13.30
CA ASP A 116 -10.68 1.07 -13.07
C ASP A 116 -11.35 2.41 -13.44
N SER A 117 -11.93 2.48 -14.65
CA SER A 117 -12.74 3.63 -15.08
C SER A 117 -14.02 3.81 -14.27
N GLN A 118 -14.57 2.73 -13.68
CA GLN A 118 -15.74 2.79 -12.82
C GLN A 118 -15.43 3.51 -11.51
N LEU A 119 -14.22 3.34 -10.96
CA LEU A 119 -13.75 4.11 -9.81
C LEU A 119 -13.76 5.61 -10.08
N VAL A 120 -13.27 6.05 -11.25
CA VAL A 120 -13.27 7.48 -11.62
C VAL A 120 -14.70 8.02 -11.67
N ARG A 121 -15.64 7.28 -12.26
CA ARG A 121 -17.07 7.63 -12.27
C ARG A 121 -17.67 7.68 -10.87
N ASN A 122 -17.31 6.74 -9.99
CA ASN A 122 -17.77 6.70 -8.61
C ASN A 122 -17.24 7.90 -7.81
N LEU A 123 -15.96 8.25 -7.95
CA LEU A 123 -15.37 9.43 -7.31
C LEU A 123 -16.02 10.72 -7.81
N HIS A 124 -16.24 10.84 -9.13
CA HIS A 124 -16.99 11.95 -9.70
C HIS A 124 -18.40 12.06 -9.12
N HIS A 125 -19.11 10.93 -8.96
CA HIS A 125 -20.42 10.91 -8.32
C HIS A 125 -20.37 11.37 -6.86
N VAL A 126 -19.38 10.92 -6.08
CA VAL A 126 -19.17 11.36 -4.69
C VAL A 126 -19.01 12.88 -4.61
N LEU A 127 -18.17 13.42 -5.47
CA LEU A 127 -17.80 14.83 -5.46
C LEU A 127 -18.92 15.72 -6.00
N GLN A 128 -19.49 15.37 -7.14
CA GLN A 128 -20.44 16.23 -7.86
C GLN A 128 -21.90 16.03 -7.47
N VAL A 129 -22.30 14.81 -7.09
CA VAL A 129 -23.70 14.50 -6.76
C VAL A 129 -23.90 14.32 -5.26
N ASN A 130 -23.02 13.58 -4.60
CA ASN A 130 -23.11 13.42 -3.13
C ASN A 130 -22.65 14.67 -2.36
N LYS A 131 -21.83 15.52 -3.01
CA LYS A 131 -21.21 16.71 -2.41
C LYS A 131 -20.45 16.35 -1.11
N ASN A 132 -19.73 15.23 -1.14
CA ASN A 132 -18.94 14.70 -0.03
C ASN A 132 -17.44 14.85 -0.27
N ILE A 133 -16.64 14.64 0.77
CA ILE A 133 -15.20 14.45 0.65
C ILE A 133 -14.94 13.10 -0.01
N ALA A 134 -14.10 13.06 -1.04
CA ALA A 134 -13.59 11.82 -1.59
C ALA A 134 -12.18 11.57 -1.05
N VAL A 135 -12.04 10.54 -0.21
CA VAL A 135 -10.77 10.17 0.43
C VAL A 135 -10.09 9.08 -0.39
N ILE A 136 -8.84 9.34 -0.75
CA ILE A 136 -8.02 8.47 -1.59
C ILE A 136 -6.66 8.30 -0.91
N TYR A 137 -6.21 7.05 -0.82
CA TYR A 137 -4.83 6.70 -0.47
C TYR A 137 -4.10 6.37 -1.77
N PRO A 138 -3.46 7.37 -2.42
CA PRO A 138 -2.97 7.22 -3.80
C PRO A 138 -1.80 6.24 -3.92
N GLU A 139 -1.05 6.02 -2.83
CA GLU A 139 0.02 5.01 -2.75
C GLU A 139 -0.51 3.57 -2.91
N ALA A 140 -1.83 3.36 -2.77
CA ALA A 140 -2.56 2.10 -2.97
C ALA A 140 -2.12 0.89 -2.12
N ARG A 141 -1.11 1.06 -1.26
CA ARG A 141 -0.59 0.10 -0.28
C ARG A 141 0.02 0.85 0.89
N TYR A 142 0.27 0.15 2.00
CA TYR A 142 1.05 0.72 3.10
C TYR A 142 2.51 0.94 2.68
N SER A 143 3.13 1.98 3.23
CA SER A 143 4.56 2.25 3.07
C SER A 143 5.39 1.05 3.53
N ILE A 144 6.18 0.49 2.61
CA ILE A 144 7.04 -0.68 2.84
C ILE A 144 8.23 -0.29 3.71
N SER A 145 8.89 0.82 3.38
CA SER A 145 10.12 1.29 3.99
C SER A 145 9.94 2.52 4.89
N GLY A 146 8.73 3.04 5.08
CA GLY A 146 8.50 4.27 5.85
C GLY A 146 8.81 5.56 5.09
N THR A 147 8.90 5.48 3.76
CA THR A 147 9.07 6.61 2.83
C THR A 147 7.97 6.61 1.78
N THR A 148 7.77 7.77 1.15
CA THR A 148 6.76 7.97 0.11
C THR A 148 6.90 6.95 -1.03
N ALA A 149 5.79 6.32 -1.41
CA ALA A 149 5.72 5.46 -2.58
C ALA A 149 5.42 6.27 -3.86
N ILE A 150 5.63 5.65 -5.02
CA ILE A 150 5.26 6.26 -6.30
C ILE A 150 3.76 6.56 -6.34
N LEU A 151 3.42 7.77 -6.79
CA LEU A 151 2.03 8.21 -6.96
C LEU A 151 1.60 8.07 -8.42
N PRO A 152 0.33 7.72 -8.69
CA PRO A 152 -0.15 7.62 -10.06
C PRO A 152 -0.35 9.00 -10.70
N GLU A 153 0.19 9.22 -11.90
CA GLU A 153 0.01 10.46 -12.68
C GLU A 153 -1.46 10.80 -13.00
N SER A 154 -2.35 9.81 -12.89
CA SER A 154 -3.80 9.98 -13.12
C SER A 154 -4.48 10.83 -12.04
N LEU A 155 -3.82 11.15 -10.92
CA LEU A 155 -4.35 12.05 -9.90
C LEU A 155 -4.64 13.45 -10.46
N GLY A 156 -3.70 14.06 -11.18
CA GLY A 156 -3.89 15.37 -11.79
C GLY A 156 -5.07 15.39 -12.77
N LYS A 157 -5.26 14.31 -13.53
CA LYS A 157 -6.43 14.12 -14.40
C LYS A 157 -7.74 14.06 -13.60
N LEU A 158 -7.76 13.36 -12.47
CA LEU A 158 -8.92 13.29 -11.58
C LEU A 158 -9.27 14.66 -10.97
N VAL A 159 -8.26 15.43 -10.57
CA VAL A 159 -8.42 16.79 -10.05
C VAL A 159 -9.00 17.70 -11.13
N LYS A 160 -8.40 17.72 -12.33
CA LYS A 160 -8.90 18.49 -13.48
C LYS A 160 -10.31 18.11 -13.89
N LEU A 161 -10.67 16.83 -13.86
CA LEU A 161 -12.02 16.39 -14.19
C LEU A 161 -13.07 16.98 -13.24
N ASN A 162 -12.74 17.14 -11.96
CA ASN A 162 -13.71 17.55 -10.95
C ASN A 162 -13.71 19.04 -10.63
N GLN A 163 -12.65 19.79 -10.96
CA GLN A 163 -12.56 21.24 -10.71
C GLN A 163 -12.89 21.61 -9.24
N LEU A 164 -12.31 20.85 -8.31
CA LEU A 164 -12.53 20.97 -6.86
C LEU A 164 -11.20 21.11 -6.11
N PRO A 165 -11.21 21.74 -4.92
CA PRO A 165 -10.02 21.84 -4.08
C PRO A 165 -9.37 20.49 -3.78
N VAL A 166 -8.06 20.51 -3.60
CA VAL A 166 -7.25 19.35 -3.21
C VAL A 166 -6.64 19.60 -1.85
N VAL A 167 -6.86 18.64 -0.96
CA VAL A 167 -6.32 18.62 0.40
C VAL A 167 -5.44 17.40 0.55
N VAL A 168 -4.27 17.56 1.17
CA VAL A 168 -3.38 16.47 1.55
C VAL A 168 -3.42 16.29 3.06
N LEU A 169 -3.48 15.05 3.51
CA LEU A 169 -3.32 14.63 4.89
C LEU A 169 -2.02 13.81 4.99
N ASN A 170 -0.95 14.45 5.47
CA ASN A 170 0.35 13.82 5.67
C ASN A 170 0.46 13.39 7.14
N CYS A 171 0.55 12.08 7.37
CA CYS A 171 0.54 11.48 8.70
C CYS A 171 1.95 11.09 9.13
N HIS A 172 2.32 11.44 10.37
CA HIS A 172 3.61 11.10 10.97
C HIS A 172 3.47 10.22 12.20
N GLY A 173 4.41 9.29 12.36
CA GLY A 173 4.51 8.30 13.43
C GLY A 173 3.78 7.00 13.16
N HIS A 174 3.02 6.90 12.07
CA HIS A 174 2.15 5.76 11.78
C HIS A 174 2.98 4.54 11.35
N HIS A 175 3.91 4.71 10.41
CA HIS A 175 4.84 3.66 10.04
C HIS A 175 5.69 3.27 11.26
N LEU A 176 6.15 4.26 12.03
CA LEU A 176 6.94 3.99 13.23
C LEU A 176 6.15 3.20 14.29
N ALA A 177 4.85 3.42 14.46
CA ALA A 177 4.04 2.69 15.45
C ALA A 177 3.71 1.25 15.02
N ASN A 178 3.48 1.04 13.73
CA ASN A 178 3.08 -0.25 13.20
C ASN A 178 3.62 -0.43 11.77
N PRO A 179 4.93 -0.66 11.60
CA PRO A 179 5.51 -0.88 10.28
C PRO A 179 4.85 -2.06 9.60
N PHE A 180 4.61 -1.97 8.29
CA PHE A 180 3.89 -3.00 7.53
C PHE A 180 4.53 -4.40 7.63
N TRP A 181 5.86 -4.46 7.75
CA TRP A 181 6.62 -5.70 7.90
C TRP A 181 6.69 -6.25 9.33
N SER A 182 6.22 -5.51 10.33
CA SER A 182 6.29 -5.89 11.75
C SER A 182 4.97 -6.48 12.24
N LYS A 183 5.04 -7.58 13.00
CA LYS A 183 3.90 -8.11 13.77
C LYS A 183 3.67 -7.37 15.09
N TYR A 184 4.60 -6.50 15.49
CA TYR A 184 4.60 -5.83 16.78
C TYR A 184 4.21 -4.36 16.64
N ARG A 185 3.09 -4.02 17.27
CA ARG A 185 2.69 -2.63 17.49
C ARG A 185 3.48 -2.00 18.62
N ARG A 186 3.74 -0.72 18.51
CA ARG A 186 4.37 0.09 19.54
C ARG A 186 3.74 1.47 19.65
N TYR A 187 3.95 2.08 20.80
CA TYR A 187 3.52 3.44 21.05
C TYR A 187 4.45 4.42 20.32
N VAL A 188 3.85 5.30 19.51
CA VAL A 188 4.48 6.50 18.94
C VAL A 188 3.44 7.60 18.96
N ARG A 189 3.85 8.85 19.17
CA ARG A 189 2.93 9.97 19.08
C ARG A 189 2.53 10.21 17.62
N TYR A 190 1.26 10.45 17.35
CA TYR A 190 0.81 10.82 16.01
C TYR A 190 0.73 12.34 15.84
N ILE A 191 1.32 12.82 14.75
CA ILE A 191 1.20 14.20 14.28
C ILE A 191 0.75 14.13 12.84
N THR A 192 -0.22 14.94 12.46
CA THR A 192 -0.77 14.93 11.10
C THR A 192 -0.95 16.34 10.59
N ASP A 193 -0.48 16.59 9.37
CA ASP A 193 -0.59 17.86 8.69
C ASP A 193 -1.66 17.79 7.60
N MET A 194 -2.75 18.54 7.79
CA MET A 194 -3.85 18.66 6.84
C MET A 194 -3.77 20.01 6.12
N GLU A 195 -3.41 19.99 4.84
CA GLU A 195 -3.18 21.20 4.05
C GLU A 195 -4.05 21.24 2.79
N GLN A 196 -4.75 22.35 2.58
CA GLN A 196 -5.28 22.68 1.25
C GLN A 196 -4.13 23.15 0.36
N ILE A 197 -3.71 22.29 -0.56
CA ILE A 197 -2.55 22.53 -1.45
C ILE A 197 -2.95 23.21 -2.77
N ILE A 198 -4.22 23.09 -3.14
CA ILE A 198 -4.79 23.67 -4.36
C ILE A 198 -6.22 24.14 -4.02
N ASN A 199 -6.49 25.43 -4.18
CA ASN A 199 -7.84 25.98 -4.06
C ASN A 199 -8.63 25.80 -5.37
N LYS A 200 -9.93 26.11 -5.36
CA LYS A 200 -10.81 25.83 -6.51
C LYS A 200 -10.43 26.67 -7.74
N GLU A 201 -10.04 27.91 -7.51
CA GLU A 201 -9.69 28.89 -8.54
C GLU A 201 -8.43 28.45 -9.30
N GLU A 202 -7.42 27.97 -8.57
CA GLU A 202 -6.16 27.45 -9.11
C GLU A 202 -6.33 26.20 -9.97
N VAL A 203 -7.32 25.34 -9.70
CA VAL A 203 -7.49 24.08 -10.47
C VAL A 203 -7.65 24.35 -11.96
N SER A 204 -8.32 25.44 -12.34
CA SER A 204 -8.56 25.76 -13.75
C SER A 204 -7.29 26.19 -14.48
N SER A 205 -6.39 26.92 -13.81
CA SER A 205 -5.18 27.49 -14.40
C SER A 205 -3.97 26.54 -14.43
N LEU A 206 -3.81 25.67 -13.41
CA LEU A 206 -2.64 24.80 -13.31
C LEU A 206 -2.61 23.72 -14.40
N SER A 207 -1.45 23.30 -14.88
CA SER A 207 -1.35 22.11 -15.74
C SER A 207 -1.55 20.81 -14.94
N ILE A 208 -1.70 19.66 -15.62
CA ILE A 208 -1.81 18.36 -14.94
C ILE A 208 -0.50 18.03 -14.22
N GLU A 209 0.62 18.38 -14.84
CA GLU A 209 1.98 18.19 -14.34
C GLU A 209 2.24 19.04 -13.10
N GLU A 210 1.81 20.31 -13.10
CA GLU A 210 1.91 21.19 -11.94
C GLU A 210 1.06 20.70 -10.76
N ILE A 211 -0.15 20.18 -11.03
CA ILE A 211 -1.01 19.59 -10.01
C ILE A 211 -0.32 18.36 -9.39
N ASN A 212 0.19 17.46 -10.23
CA ASN A 212 0.90 16.25 -9.76
C ASN A 212 2.14 16.63 -8.94
N SER A 213 2.95 17.58 -9.40
CA SER A 213 4.13 18.04 -8.66
C SER A 213 3.80 18.65 -7.29
N ARG A 214 2.72 19.43 -7.19
CA ARG A 214 2.23 19.93 -5.89
C ARG A 214 1.79 18.81 -4.96
N ILE A 215 1.08 17.81 -5.49
CA ILE A 215 0.66 16.63 -4.73
C ILE A 215 1.88 15.88 -4.22
N GLU A 216 2.84 15.55 -5.09
CA GLU A 216 4.07 14.82 -4.74
C GLU A 216 4.86 15.55 -3.65
N LYS A 217 5.04 16.86 -3.78
CA LYS A 217 5.72 17.68 -2.77
C LYS A 217 5.02 17.64 -1.41
N ALA A 218 3.69 17.68 -1.39
CA ALA A 218 2.92 17.63 -0.15
C ALA A 218 2.86 16.22 0.46
N PHE A 219 2.98 15.18 -0.36
CA PHE A 219 3.03 13.78 0.06
C PHE A 219 4.40 13.32 0.55
N TYR A 220 5.46 14.08 0.31
CA TYR A 220 6.79 13.65 0.70
C TYR A 220 6.88 13.43 2.22
N TYR A 221 7.37 12.26 2.61
CA TYR A 221 7.67 11.89 3.99
C TYR A 221 8.84 10.91 4.06
N ASP A 222 9.57 11.00 5.18
CA ASP A 222 10.56 10.03 5.62
C ASP A 222 10.39 9.87 7.13
N GLU A 223 9.78 8.76 7.54
CA GLU A 223 9.42 8.51 8.92
C GLU A 223 10.64 8.25 9.82
N TRP A 224 11.73 7.74 9.26
CA TRP A 224 12.97 7.49 10.00
C TRP A 224 13.73 8.79 10.26
N LYS A 225 13.78 9.66 9.25
CA LYS A 225 14.30 11.02 9.43
C LYS A 225 13.45 11.79 10.43
N TRP A 226 12.13 11.73 10.30
CA TRP A 226 11.20 12.35 11.24
C TRP A 226 11.38 11.82 12.66
N GLN A 227 11.58 10.50 12.82
CA GLN A 227 11.90 9.88 14.12
C GLN A 227 13.13 10.53 14.76
N LYS A 228 14.22 10.66 13.99
CA LYS A 228 15.49 11.20 14.46
C LYS A 228 15.39 12.69 14.79
N ASP A 229 14.85 13.48 13.87
CA ASP A 229 14.73 14.94 14.02
C ASP A 229 13.86 15.31 15.25
N ASN A 230 12.85 14.49 15.56
CA ASN A 230 11.95 14.68 16.71
C ASN A 230 12.35 13.88 17.96
N HIS A 231 13.50 13.20 17.94
CA HIS A 231 14.02 12.41 19.06
C HIS A 231 13.02 11.38 19.61
N ILE A 232 12.33 10.68 18.72
CA ILE A 232 11.30 9.71 19.07
C ILE A 232 11.96 8.36 19.40
N VAL A 233 12.02 8.06 20.70
CA VAL A 233 12.65 6.85 21.22
C VAL A 233 11.67 5.67 21.24
N ILE A 234 12.02 4.59 20.54
CA ILE A 234 11.25 3.35 20.49
C ILE A 234 12.02 2.23 21.21
N LYS A 235 11.67 2.00 22.48
CA LYS A 235 12.31 1.01 23.36
C LYS A 235 11.83 -0.44 23.14
N ASN A 236 10.91 -0.65 22.19
CA ASN A 236 10.38 -1.99 21.93
C ASN A 236 11.53 -2.93 21.53
N LYS A 237 11.65 -4.07 22.22
CA LYS A 237 12.72 -5.04 21.96
C LYS A 237 12.61 -5.64 20.56
N ASN A 238 11.41 -5.76 20.00
CA ASN A 238 11.11 -6.31 18.68
C ASN A 238 11.10 -5.28 17.55
N ARG A 239 11.86 -4.19 17.71
CA ARG A 239 11.80 -3.06 16.78
C ARG A 239 12.29 -3.36 15.36
N ALA A 240 13.18 -4.34 15.18
CA ALA A 240 13.69 -4.79 13.87
C ALA A 240 13.03 -6.08 13.36
N SER A 241 12.23 -6.76 14.18
CA SER A 241 11.60 -8.04 13.82
C SER A 241 10.71 -7.91 12.58
N GLY A 242 11.10 -8.61 11.50
CA GLY A 242 10.43 -8.58 10.20
C GLY A 242 11.13 -7.75 9.12
N LEU A 243 12.10 -6.91 9.51
CA LEU A 243 12.78 -5.98 8.59
C LEU A 243 13.59 -6.70 7.48
N HIS A 244 14.04 -7.94 7.71
CA HIS A 244 14.71 -8.76 6.68
C HIS A 244 13.87 -9.04 5.43
N LYS A 245 12.53 -8.92 5.52
CA LYS A 245 11.65 -9.08 4.36
C LYS A 245 11.77 -7.88 3.41
N VAL A 246 11.98 -6.70 3.98
CA VAL A 246 12.20 -5.44 3.24
C VAL A 246 13.67 -5.35 2.80
N LEU A 247 14.59 -5.63 3.72
CA LEU A 247 16.03 -5.59 3.52
C LEU A 247 16.56 -7.00 3.25
N TYR A 248 16.11 -7.63 2.16
CA TYR A 248 16.36 -9.04 1.87
C TYR A 248 17.75 -9.33 1.28
N LEU A 249 18.43 -8.32 0.74
CA LEU A 249 19.74 -8.42 0.10
C LEU A 249 20.82 -7.84 1.03
N CYS A 250 21.89 -8.62 1.27
CA CYS A 250 22.97 -8.22 2.16
C CYS A 250 23.92 -7.19 1.51
N PRO A 251 24.20 -6.04 2.14
CA PRO A 251 25.05 -4.99 1.57
C PRO A 251 26.54 -5.30 1.73
N ASN A 252 26.90 -6.36 2.47
CA ASN A 252 28.29 -6.75 2.69
C ASN A 252 28.76 -7.88 1.76
N CYS A 253 27.95 -8.93 1.55
CA CYS A 253 28.31 -10.06 0.69
C CYS A 253 27.38 -10.26 -0.51
N HIS A 254 26.36 -9.42 -0.68
CA HIS A 254 25.41 -9.45 -1.79
C HIS A 254 24.57 -10.74 -1.89
N SER A 255 24.51 -11.54 -0.83
CA SER A 255 23.62 -12.71 -0.78
C SER A 255 22.16 -12.29 -0.69
N GLU A 256 21.32 -12.80 -1.58
CA GLU A 256 19.87 -12.59 -1.60
C GLU A 256 19.13 -13.55 -0.65
N SER A 257 18.07 -13.05 0.02
CA SER A 257 17.18 -13.84 0.88
C SER A 257 17.87 -14.58 2.05
N LYS A 258 19.08 -14.16 2.42
CA LYS A 258 19.84 -14.67 3.58
C LYS A 258 19.76 -13.76 4.81
N MET A 259 19.04 -12.65 4.69
CA MET A 259 18.84 -11.73 5.80
C MET A 259 17.82 -12.30 6.80
N GLN A 260 18.08 -12.10 8.09
CA GLN A 260 17.29 -12.62 9.21
C GLN A 260 17.16 -11.55 10.28
N THR A 261 16.08 -11.58 11.06
CA THR A 261 15.89 -10.65 12.18
C THR A 261 15.38 -11.34 13.42
N GLU A 262 15.80 -10.83 14.57
CA GLU A 262 15.21 -11.15 15.86
C GLU A 262 15.35 -9.93 16.76
N LYS A 263 14.25 -9.56 17.42
CA LYS A 263 14.22 -8.43 18.35
C LYS A 263 14.64 -7.12 17.66
N HIS A 264 15.81 -6.59 18.00
CA HIS A 264 16.39 -5.37 17.47
C HIS A 264 17.61 -5.65 16.58
N LEU A 265 17.89 -6.92 16.32
CA LEU A 265 19.03 -7.37 15.53
C LEU A 265 18.58 -7.81 14.14
N LEU A 266 19.43 -7.51 13.16
CA LEU A 266 19.36 -7.93 11.77
C LEU A 266 20.71 -8.57 11.43
N TRP A 267 20.73 -9.72 10.76
CA TRP A 267 21.98 -10.36 10.35
C TRP A 267 21.85 -11.10 9.03
N CYS A 268 22.99 -11.33 8.39
CA CYS A 268 23.10 -12.21 7.23
C CYS A 268 23.52 -13.61 7.67
N SER A 269 22.76 -14.65 7.29
CA SER A 269 23.15 -16.03 7.60
C SER A 269 24.29 -16.57 6.73
N GLU A 270 24.64 -15.90 5.64
CA GLU A 270 25.72 -16.30 4.73
C GLU A 270 27.09 -15.80 5.20
N CYS A 271 27.25 -14.48 5.42
CA CYS A 271 28.53 -13.90 5.85
C CYS A 271 28.62 -13.64 7.36
N GLY A 272 27.53 -13.87 8.11
CA GLY A 272 27.51 -13.70 9.57
C GLY A 272 27.45 -12.25 10.06
N LYS A 273 27.54 -11.24 9.17
CA LYS A 273 27.50 -9.82 9.56
C LYS A 273 26.18 -9.45 10.25
N LYS A 274 26.27 -8.61 11.29
CA LYS A 274 25.16 -8.23 12.17
C LYS A 274 25.04 -6.71 12.30
N TRP A 275 23.80 -6.26 12.38
CA TRP A 275 23.43 -4.87 12.65
C TRP A 275 22.43 -4.84 13.81
N GLU A 276 22.56 -3.84 14.67
CA GLU A 276 21.54 -3.45 15.63
C GLU A 276 20.75 -2.26 15.08
N MET A 277 19.42 -2.35 15.15
CA MET A 277 18.55 -1.19 15.05
C MET A 277 18.51 -0.50 16.40
N THR A 278 18.92 0.77 16.45
CA THR A 278 18.92 1.59 17.66
C THR A 278 17.49 1.99 18.06
N GLU A 279 17.32 2.57 19.25
CA GLU A 279 16.01 3.08 19.68
C GLU A 279 15.53 4.30 18.87
N LEU A 280 16.43 4.93 18.09
CA LEU A 280 16.13 6.04 17.19
C LEU A 280 15.95 5.62 15.72
N GLY A 281 15.89 4.31 15.45
CA GLY A 281 15.60 3.78 14.12
C GLY A 281 16.80 3.62 13.19
N GLU A 282 17.99 4.06 13.60
CA GLU A 282 19.22 3.88 12.82
C GLU A 282 19.76 2.44 12.94
N LEU A 283 20.33 1.91 11.87
CA LEU A 283 21.09 0.67 11.87
C LEU A 283 22.57 0.93 12.18
N LYS A 284 23.17 0.09 13.03
CA LYS A 284 24.60 0.11 13.36
C LYS A 284 25.17 -1.28 13.26
N ALA A 285 26.20 -1.46 12.44
CA ALA A 285 26.95 -2.71 12.41
C ALA A 285 27.57 -2.96 13.79
N LEU A 286 27.48 -4.20 14.28
CA LEU A 286 28.12 -4.58 15.55
C LEU A 286 29.65 -4.65 15.40
N GLU A 287 30.12 -4.98 14.19
CA GLU A 287 31.53 -5.05 13.83
C GLU A 287 31.76 -4.46 12.44
N GLY A 288 32.86 -3.72 12.27
CA GLY A 288 33.25 -3.13 10.99
C GLY A 288 32.40 -1.93 10.55
N LYS A 289 32.40 -1.67 9.24
CA LYS A 289 31.66 -0.55 8.63
C LYS A 289 30.15 -0.79 8.70
N THR A 290 29.39 0.26 9.02
CA THR A 290 27.95 0.32 8.77
C THR A 290 27.72 0.82 7.36
N GLU A 291 27.24 -0.02 6.44
CA GLU A 291 26.98 0.34 5.04
C GLU A 291 25.89 1.41 4.92
N PHE A 292 24.78 1.18 5.63
CA PHE A 292 23.60 2.02 5.60
C PHE A 292 23.09 2.18 7.03
N SER A 293 23.20 3.39 7.58
CA SER A 293 22.60 3.70 8.90
C SER A 293 21.12 4.03 8.79
N HIS A 294 20.70 4.60 7.66
CA HIS A 294 19.31 4.96 7.37
C HIS A 294 18.65 3.80 6.62
N ILE A 295 17.56 3.25 7.15
CA ILE A 295 16.86 2.09 6.57
C ILE A 295 16.45 2.33 5.10
N PRO A 296 15.90 3.50 4.73
CA PRO A 296 15.58 3.82 3.34
C PRO A 296 16.77 3.75 2.39
N ASP A 297 17.98 4.11 2.82
CA ASP A 297 19.16 4.06 1.94
C ASP A 297 19.50 2.63 1.54
N TRP A 298 19.39 1.67 2.48
CA TRP A 298 19.54 0.25 2.17
C TRP A 298 18.42 -0.21 1.23
N TYR A 299 17.16 0.15 1.52
CA TYR A 299 16.02 -0.21 0.67
C TYR A 299 16.16 0.31 -0.78
N GLU A 300 16.61 1.56 -0.96
CA GLU A 300 16.85 2.16 -2.28
C GLU A 300 18.10 1.59 -2.97
N TRP A 301 19.13 1.20 -2.21
CA TRP A 301 20.25 0.43 -2.77
C TRP A 301 19.77 -0.92 -3.35
N ILE A 302 18.91 -1.65 -2.63
CA ILE A 302 18.31 -2.90 -3.15
C ILE A 302 17.51 -2.62 -4.42
N ARG A 303 16.69 -1.57 -4.43
CA ARG A 303 15.96 -1.13 -5.63
C ARG A 303 16.91 -0.91 -6.81
N SER A 304 18.04 -0.25 -6.58
CA SER A 304 19.04 0.00 -7.63
C SER A 304 19.67 -1.28 -8.18
N CYS A 305 19.99 -2.26 -7.32
CA CYS A 305 20.49 -3.56 -7.77
C CYS A 305 19.48 -4.31 -8.65
N VAL A 306 18.20 -4.32 -8.25
CA VAL A 306 17.14 -4.91 -9.09
C VAL A 306 16.99 -4.15 -10.40
N ALA A 307 17.10 -2.83 -10.38
CA ALA A 307 17.02 -2.02 -11.57
C ALA A 307 18.16 -2.35 -12.57
N GLU A 308 19.38 -2.52 -12.08
CA GLU A 308 20.53 -2.97 -12.89
C GLU A 308 20.32 -4.37 -13.47
N GLU A 309 19.81 -5.31 -12.68
CA GLU A 309 19.50 -6.67 -13.13
C GLU A 309 18.46 -6.70 -14.25
N VAL A 310 17.40 -5.88 -14.13
CA VAL A 310 16.36 -5.72 -15.17
C VAL A 310 16.97 -5.07 -16.43
N LYS A 311 17.74 -3.98 -16.30
CA LYS A 311 18.40 -3.30 -17.43
C LYS A 311 19.37 -4.21 -18.18
N ALA A 312 20.11 -5.05 -17.46
CA ALA A 312 21.03 -6.02 -18.03
C ALA A 312 20.31 -7.21 -18.71
N GLY A 313 19.00 -7.34 -18.55
CA GLY A 313 18.22 -8.47 -19.07
C GLY A 313 18.42 -9.78 -18.29
N ASN A 314 18.98 -9.70 -17.08
CA ASN A 314 19.29 -10.86 -16.23
C ASN A 314 18.15 -11.20 -15.26
N TYR A 315 17.18 -10.31 -15.08
CA TYR A 315 16.08 -10.52 -14.15
C TYR A 315 15.11 -11.61 -14.65
N PHE A 316 14.93 -12.64 -13.85
CA PHE A 316 13.90 -13.66 -14.03
C PHE A 316 13.46 -14.22 -12.68
N PHE A 317 12.15 -14.36 -12.48
CA PHE A 317 11.58 -15.04 -11.32
C PHE A 317 10.68 -16.18 -11.80
N GLU A 318 10.88 -17.35 -11.19
CA GLU A 318 9.99 -18.51 -11.33
C GLU A 318 9.87 -19.21 -9.98
N ASP A 319 8.65 -19.60 -9.62
CA ASP A 319 8.40 -20.42 -8.43
C ASP A 319 7.10 -21.23 -8.55
N GLU A 320 7.05 -22.35 -7.83
CA GLU A 320 5.76 -22.97 -7.50
C GLU A 320 5.06 -22.06 -6.48
N VAL A 321 3.76 -21.86 -6.65
CA VAL A 321 2.98 -20.94 -5.82
C VAL A 321 1.67 -21.56 -5.37
N ARG A 322 1.20 -21.18 -4.18
CA ARG A 322 -0.20 -21.43 -3.76
C ARG A 322 -1.07 -20.25 -4.17
N ILE A 323 -2.28 -20.52 -4.67
CA ILE A 323 -3.18 -19.48 -5.17
C ILE A 323 -4.46 -19.42 -4.35
N TYR A 324 -4.82 -18.20 -3.94
CA TYR A 324 -6.16 -17.88 -3.44
C TYR A 324 -6.78 -16.81 -4.32
N SER A 325 -7.99 -17.07 -4.83
CA SER A 325 -8.76 -16.10 -5.62
C SER A 325 -9.74 -15.34 -4.74
N LEU A 326 -9.89 -14.04 -5.02
CA LEU A 326 -10.87 -13.16 -4.42
C LEU A 326 -11.73 -12.48 -5.51
N PRO A 327 -12.69 -13.19 -6.12
CA PRO A 327 -13.51 -12.65 -7.20
C PRO A 327 -14.61 -11.72 -6.68
N ASN A 328 -14.94 -11.78 -5.40
CA ASN A 328 -15.97 -10.99 -4.76
C ASN A 328 -15.65 -10.82 -3.25
N PRO A 329 -16.31 -9.90 -2.53
CA PRO A 329 -16.02 -9.64 -1.11
C PRO A 329 -16.63 -10.68 -0.15
N TYR A 330 -16.99 -11.88 -0.61
CA TYR A 330 -17.58 -12.92 0.26
C TYR A 330 -16.56 -13.93 0.79
N GLY A 331 -15.32 -13.91 0.31
CA GLY A 331 -14.25 -14.70 0.89
C GLY A 331 -13.22 -15.18 -0.13
N TYR A 332 -12.10 -15.66 0.41
CA TYR A 332 -11.00 -16.23 -0.37
C TYR A 332 -11.31 -17.67 -0.80
N ILE A 333 -11.00 -18.00 -2.04
CA ILE A 333 -11.18 -19.32 -2.63
C ILE A 333 -9.80 -19.91 -2.88
N TYR A 334 -9.44 -20.96 -2.16
CA TYR A 334 -8.21 -21.70 -2.47
C TYR A 334 -8.38 -22.42 -3.81
N LEU A 335 -7.46 -22.17 -4.74
CA LEU A 335 -7.49 -22.75 -6.09
C LEU A 335 -6.55 -23.94 -6.24
N GLY A 336 -5.45 -23.97 -5.47
CA GLY A 336 -4.44 -25.01 -5.58
C GLY A 336 -3.05 -24.44 -5.79
N LYS A 337 -2.17 -25.25 -6.38
CA LYS A 337 -0.82 -24.87 -6.78
C LYS A 337 -0.74 -24.56 -8.28
N ALA A 338 0.21 -23.71 -8.65
CA ALA A 338 0.57 -23.41 -10.03
C ALA A 338 2.02 -22.90 -10.10
N THR A 339 2.47 -22.52 -11.30
CA THR A 339 3.75 -21.84 -11.52
C THR A 339 3.53 -20.36 -11.75
N LEU A 340 4.25 -19.51 -11.02
CA LEU A 340 4.35 -18.07 -11.29
C LEU A 340 5.69 -17.78 -11.96
N GLN A 341 5.65 -17.13 -13.11
CA GLN A 341 6.81 -16.53 -13.76
C GLN A 341 6.67 -15.01 -13.80
N HIS A 342 7.78 -14.29 -13.66
CA HIS A 342 7.87 -12.86 -13.88
C HIS A 342 9.18 -12.49 -14.56
N SER A 343 9.08 -11.73 -15.64
CA SER A 343 10.20 -11.27 -16.48
C SER A 343 9.83 -9.93 -17.15
N LYS A 344 10.68 -9.45 -18.08
CA LYS A 344 10.39 -8.22 -18.86
C LYS A 344 9.08 -8.30 -19.66
N GLU A 345 8.57 -9.51 -19.92
CA GLU A 345 7.29 -9.79 -20.59
C GLU A 345 6.08 -9.70 -19.64
N GLY A 346 6.28 -9.48 -18.33
CA GLY A 346 5.23 -9.38 -17.33
C GLY A 346 5.04 -10.66 -16.53
N PHE A 347 3.89 -10.81 -15.89
CA PHE A 347 3.57 -12.00 -15.10
C PHE A 347 2.87 -13.06 -15.95
N LYS A 348 3.20 -14.33 -15.70
CA LYS A 348 2.46 -15.50 -16.18
C LYS A 348 2.20 -16.43 -15.01
N LEU A 349 0.93 -16.73 -14.75
CA LEU A 349 0.48 -17.67 -13.74
C LEU A 349 -0.23 -18.83 -14.45
N PHE A 350 0.41 -20.00 -14.50
CA PHE A 350 -0.08 -21.12 -15.29
C PHE A 350 0.12 -22.48 -14.62
N GLY A 351 -0.69 -23.45 -15.01
CA GLY A 351 -0.62 -24.83 -14.51
C GLY A 351 -1.98 -25.50 -14.44
N THR A 352 -2.03 -26.62 -13.72
CA THR A 352 -3.27 -27.36 -13.45
C THR A 352 -3.58 -27.27 -11.96
N LEU A 353 -4.73 -26.68 -11.63
CA LEU A 353 -5.20 -26.49 -10.26
C LEU A 353 -5.64 -27.82 -9.63
N ASP A 354 -5.84 -27.84 -8.31
CA ASP A 354 -6.15 -29.07 -7.55
C ASP A 354 -7.41 -29.80 -8.04
N LYS A 355 -8.33 -29.09 -8.71
CA LYS A 355 -9.56 -29.66 -9.28
C LYS A 355 -9.43 -30.14 -10.73
N GLY A 356 -8.22 -30.09 -11.29
CA GLY A 356 -7.95 -30.41 -12.70
C GLY A 356 -8.25 -29.26 -13.67
N ASP A 357 -8.75 -28.12 -13.18
CA ASP A 357 -8.98 -26.94 -14.00
C ASP A 357 -7.63 -26.30 -14.41
N PRO A 358 -7.39 -26.01 -15.69
CA PRO A 358 -6.20 -25.26 -16.08
C PRO A 358 -6.31 -23.81 -15.61
N ILE A 359 -5.20 -23.22 -15.18
CA ILE A 359 -5.04 -21.78 -15.00
C ILE A 359 -4.05 -21.28 -16.04
N ASN A 360 -4.39 -20.16 -16.67
CA ASN A 360 -3.49 -19.39 -17.51
C ASN A 360 -3.89 -17.91 -17.39
N PHE A 361 -3.14 -17.17 -16.59
CA PHE A 361 -3.37 -15.75 -16.34
C PHE A 361 -2.09 -14.98 -16.67
N GLU A 362 -2.24 -13.90 -17.45
CA GLU A 362 -1.13 -13.04 -17.82
C GLU A 362 -1.42 -11.61 -17.38
N LEU A 363 -0.41 -10.94 -16.84
CA LEU A 363 -0.46 -9.51 -16.52
C LEU A 363 0.68 -8.81 -17.26
N PRO A 364 0.41 -8.19 -18.42
CA PRO A 364 1.44 -7.58 -19.24
C PRO A 364 1.98 -6.31 -18.56
N PRO A 365 3.26 -5.94 -18.73
CA PRO A 365 3.84 -4.85 -17.96
C PRO A 365 3.16 -3.48 -18.15
N PRO A 366 2.65 -3.06 -19.33
CA PRO A 366 1.91 -1.81 -19.48
C PRO A 366 0.65 -1.70 -18.61
N SER A 367 0.11 -2.83 -18.13
CA SER A 367 -1.15 -2.86 -17.39
C SER A 367 -0.99 -2.44 -15.92
N THR A 368 0.22 -2.48 -15.37
CA THR A 368 0.45 -2.22 -13.95
C THR A 368 1.77 -1.47 -13.72
N TYR A 369 1.69 -0.31 -13.06
CA TYR A 369 2.88 0.51 -12.76
C TYR A 369 3.63 0.05 -11.52
N SER A 370 3.00 -0.80 -10.71
CA SER A 370 3.55 -1.38 -9.49
C SER A 370 2.71 -2.61 -9.14
N ILE A 371 3.00 -3.27 -8.02
CA ILE A 371 2.24 -4.44 -7.56
C ILE A 371 2.03 -4.37 -6.05
N HIS A 372 0.92 -4.95 -5.59
CA HIS A 372 0.69 -5.09 -4.15
C HIS A 372 1.44 -6.32 -3.63
N ILE A 373 2.12 -6.14 -2.51
CA ILE A 373 2.76 -7.22 -1.77
C ILE A 373 2.26 -7.22 -0.34
N GLU A 374 2.21 -8.40 0.25
CA GLU A 374 1.89 -8.57 1.66
C GLU A 374 2.96 -9.42 2.34
N TYR A 375 3.23 -9.08 3.61
CA TYR A 375 4.06 -9.90 4.48
C TYR A 375 3.17 -10.67 5.45
N GLU A 376 3.35 -11.99 5.52
CA GLU A 376 2.62 -12.87 6.45
C GLU A 376 1.08 -12.77 6.33
N HIS A 377 0.59 -12.55 5.11
CA HIS A 377 -0.83 -12.30 4.84
C HIS A 377 -1.71 -13.43 5.38
N LEU A 378 -2.62 -13.09 6.29
CA LEU A 378 -3.55 -14.03 6.94
C LEU A 378 -2.85 -15.27 7.54
N CYS A 379 -1.61 -15.11 8.02
CA CYS A 379 -0.76 -16.21 8.52
C CYS A 379 -0.47 -17.31 7.47
N ARG A 380 -0.57 -16.99 6.17
CA ARG A 380 -0.31 -17.92 5.06
C ARG A 380 1.06 -17.72 4.41
N GLY A 381 1.83 -16.74 4.85
CA GLY A 381 3.13 -16.36 4.28
C GLY A 381 3.06 -15.09 3.45
N ASP A 382 4.16 -14.74 2.81
CA ASP A 382 4.27 -13.55 1.96
C ASP A 382 3.60 -13.80 0.62
N CYS A 383 2.94 -12.80 0.04
CA CYS A 383 2.28 -12.94 -1.25
C CYS A 383 2.35 -11.68 -2.11
N VAL A 384 2.10 -11.89 -3.40
CA VAL A 384 1.89 -10.85 -4.41
C VAL A 384 0.43 -10.91 -4.86
N ASP A 385 -0.22 -9.76 -4.99
CA ASP A 385 -1.61 -9.70 -5.48
C ASP A 385 -1.61 -9.41 -6.99
N LEU A 386 -2.01 -10.40 -7.79
CA LEU A 386 -2.21 -10.23 -9.23
C LEU A 386 -3.69 -9.92 -9.49
N SER A 387 -4.01 -8.69 -9.92
CA SER A 387 -5.40 -8.25 -10.10
C SER A 387 -5.72 -7.92 -11.54
N ASP A 388 -6.89 -8.37 -12.01
CA ASP A 388 -7.60 -7.79 -13.14
C ASP A 388 -8.90 -7.11 -12.65
N LEU A 389 -9.80 -6.70 -13.55
CA LEU A 389 -11.05 -6.06 -13.13
C LEU A 389 -12.06 -7.02 -12.48
N ASN A 390 -11.92 -8.33 -12.72
CA ASN A 390 -12.87 -9.35 -12.28
C ASN A 390 -12.39 -10.10 -11.04
N ASN A 391 -11.08 -10.25 -10.85
CA ASN A 391 -10.48 -11.10 -9.84
C ASN A 391 -9.17 -10.50 -9.28
N THR A 392 -8.83 -10.95 -8.08
CA THR A 392 -7.51 -10.72 -7.47
C THR A 392 -7.01 -12.09 -7.01
N PHE A 393 -5.89 -12.52 -7.56
CA PHE A 393 -5.17 -13.71 -7.15
C PHE A 393 -4.11 -13.30 -6.12
N PHE A 394 -4.26 -13.80 -4.91
CA PHE A 394 -3.23 -13.77 -3.88
C PHE A 394 -2.32 -14.96 -4.12
N VAL A 395 -1.11 -14.69 -4.58
CA VAL A 395 -0.14 -15.69 -5.02
C VAL A 395 0.98 -15.78 -4.00
N TYR A 396 1.13 -16.94 -3.36
CA TYR A 396 2.07 -17.18 -2.26
C TYR A 396 3.25 -18.01 -2.77
N PRO A 397 4.43 -17.40 -2.99
CA PRO A 397 5.66 -18.11 -3.34
C PRO A 397 6.08 -19.14 -2.29
N THR A 398 6.78 -20.18 -2.71
CA THR A 398 7.47 -21.11 -1.80
C THR A 398 8.83 -20.56 -1.38
N LYS A 399 9.48 -19.77 -2.25
CA LYS A 399 10.72 -19.05 -1.95
C LYS A 399 10.47 -17.93 -0.94
N GLN A 400 11.43 -17.73 -0.03
CA GLN A 400 11.32 -16.74 1.04
C GLN A 400 11.87 -15.37 0.63
N ASN A 401 11.28 -14.31 1.18
CA ASN A 401 11.73 -12.91 1.03
C ASN A 401 11.84 -12.43 -0.44
N VAL A 402 11.03 -13.00 -1.34
CA VAL A 402 11.09 -12.69 -2.78
C VAL A 402 10.15 -11.57 -3.22
N VAL A 403 9.09 -11.31 -2.44
CA VAL A 403 8.01 -10.40 -2.86
C VAL A 403 8.50 -8.96 -3.04
N THR A 404 9.45 -8.51 -2.23
CA THR A 404 10.07 -7.17 -2.35
C THR A 404 10.87 -7.03 -3.64
N LYS A 405 11.64 -8.05 -4.03
CA LYS A 405 12.38 -8.10 -5.31
C LYS A 405 11.42 -8.01 -6.50
N ILE A 406 10.35 -8.84 -6.47
CA ILE A 406 9.30 -8.84 -7.49
C ILE A 406 8.69 -7.43 -7.61
N HIS A 407 8.37 -6.83 -6.47
CA HIS A 407 7.80 -5.48 -6.42
C HIS A 407 8.70 -4.44 -7.10
N PHE A 408 10.00 -4.42 -6.80
CA PHE A 408 10.94 -3.50 -7.45
C PHE A 408 11.07 -3.77 -8.96
N ALA A 409 11.12 -5.04 -9.36
CA ALA A 409 11.23 -5.40 -10.76
C ALA A 409 10.01 -4.91 -11.57
N VAL A 410 8.79 -5.00 -11.03
CA VAL A 410 7.58 -4.48 -11.69
C VAL A 410 7.69 -2.97 -11.93
N GLU A 411 8.11 -2.20 -10.93
CA GLU A 411 8.23 -0.75 -11.06
C GLU A 411 9.30 -0.36 -12.09
N GLU A 412 10.46 -1.03 -12.09
CA GLU A 412 11.51 -0.76 -13.07
C GLU A 412 11.10 -1.16 -14.49
N ILE A 413 10.50 -2.34 -14.69
CA ILE A 413 10.05 -2.78 -16.02
C ILE A 413 9.03 -1.78 -16.58
N PHE A 414 8.08 -1.32 -15.77
CA PHE A 414 7.11 -0.31 -16.19
C PHE A 414 7.77 1.02 -16.54
N LYS A 415 8.74 1.48 -15.74
CA LYS A 415 9.50 2.70 -16.00
C LYS A 415 10.23 2.64 -17.35
N GLN A 416 10.92 1.54 -17.64
CA GLN A 416 11.61 1.36 -18.92
C GLN A 416 10.67 1.37 -20.13
N LEU A 417 9.41 0.94 -19.96
CA LEU A 417 8.41 1.04 -21.02
C LEU A 417 7.95 2.48 -21.27
N LYS A 418 7.84 3.30 -20.22
CA LYS A 418 7.51 4.72 -20.36
C LYS A 418 8.64 5.53 -21.00
N ASP A 419 9.88 5.21 -20.67
CA ASP A 419 11.06 5.92 -21.16
C ASP A 419 11.41 5.54 -22.62
N LYS A 420 10.80 4.48 -23.18
CA LYS A 420 10.95 4.13 -24.59
C LYS A 420 10.23 5.15 -25.47
N PRO A 421 10.91 5.80 -26.43
CA PRO A 421 10.24 6.62 -27.43
C PRO A 421 9.24 5.77 -28.21
N ALA A 422 8.08 6.35 -28.52
CA ALA A 422 6.94 5.69 -29.18
C ALA A 422 7.22 5.15 -30.60
N SER A 423 8.47 5.13 -31.06
CA SER A 423 8.89 4.78 -32.42
C SER A 423 9.37 3.33 -32.58
N ILE A 424 9.21 2.45 -31.59
CA ILE A 424 9.59 1.02 -31.69
C ILE A 424 8.55 0.10 -31.02
N LEU A 425 7.28 0.25 -31.38
CA LEU A 425 6.24 -0.77 -31.14
C LEU A 425 5.64 -1.22 -32.46
#